data_AF-A0A3B9X0S4-F1
#
_entry.id   AF-A0A3B9X0S4-F1
#
_cell.length_a   1.000
_cell.length_b   1.000
_cell.length_c   1.000
_cell.angle_alpha   90.00
_cell.angle_beta   90.00
_cell.angle_gamma   90.00
#
_symmetry.space_group_name_H-M   'P 1'
#
loop_
_entity.id
_entity.type
_entity.pdbx_description
1 polymer ?
#
loop_
_entity_poly.entity_id
_entity_poly.type
_entity_poly.pdbx_seq_one_letter_code
_entity_poly.pdbx_strand_id
1 'polypeptide(L)'
;MLENSGPFTEESDLHTPLIPATIFRAYDIRGIAGSELTSDIVELIAKAIASEALDIGIDTLLIGSDARLSSPVLAKALIKGVLEAGCNVIDLG
;
A
#
# COMPACT_ATOMS: atom_id res chain seq x y z
N MET A 1 -19.21 46.31 -3.69
CA MET A 1 -18.38 45.75 -4.78
C MET A 1 -17.14 45.19 -4.07
N LEU A 2 -17.25 44.03 -3.42
CA LEU A 2 -16.97 42.68 -3.97
C LEU A 2 -15.48 42.62 -4.40
N GLU A 3 -14.57 41.81 -3.82
CA GLU A 3 -14.66 40.52 -3.14
C GLU A 3 -13.54 40.31 -2.11
N ASN A 4 -13.86 39.58 -1.05
CA ASN A 4 -12.91 38.92 -0.15
C ASN A 4 -12.13 37.86 -0.95
N SER A 5 -10.82 38.02 -1.11
CA SER A 5 -9.95 36.93 -1.56
C SER A 5 -9.76 35.95 -0.40
N GLY A 6 -10.55 34.86 -0.43
CA GLY A 6 -10.51 33.78 0.56
C GLY A 6 -9.13 33.12 0.69
N PRO A 7 -8.93 32.29 1.73
CA PRO A 7 -7.67 31.59 1.95
C PRO A 7 -7.41 30.67 0.75
N PHE A 8 -6.16 30.69 0.28
CA PHE A 8 -5.60 29.66 -0.61
C PHE A 8 -5.94 28.30 0.02
N THR A 9 -6.93 27.61 -0.53
CA THR A 9 -7.13 26.19 -0.30
C THR A 9 -5.97 25.51 -1.00
N GLU A 10 -4.97 25.10 -0.21
CA GLU A 10 -4.01 24.08 -0.58
C GLU A 10 -4.82 22.87 -1.08
N GLU A 11 -4.96 22.75 -2.41
CA GLU A 11 -5.38 21.50 -3.00
C GLU A 11 -4.36 20.46 -2.56
N SER A 12 -4.79 19.52 -1.73
CA SER A 12 -3.95 18.40 -1.34
C SER A 12 -3.62 17.64 -2.62
N ASP A 13 -2.42 17.85 -3.14
CA ASP A 13 -1.89 17.10 -4.26
C ASP A 13 -1.96 15.61 -3.90
N LEU A 14 -2.99 14.92 -4.38
CA LEU A 14 -3.06 13.46 -4.37
C LEU A 14 -2.00 12.96 -5.36
N HIS A 15 -0.75 12.98 -4.93
CA HIS A 15 0.34 12.40 -5.66
C HIS A 15 0.23 10.88 -5.56
N THR A 16 -0.42 10.27 -6.55
CA THR A 16 -0.41 8.81 -6.67
C THR A 16 1.02 8.41 -7.00
N PRO A 17 1.70 7.61 -6.16
CA PRO A 17 3.09 7.25 -6.39
C PRO A 17 3.20 6.45 -7.68
N LEU A 18 4.19 6.79 -8.52
CA LEU A 18 4.51 6.01 -9.70
C LEU A 18 5.01 4.63 -9.27
N ILE A 19 4.30 3.57 -9.65
CA ILE A 19 4.69 2.19 -9.36
C ILE A 19 5.56 1.69 -10.52
N PRO A 20 6.84 1.34 -10.30
CA PRO A 20 7.70 0.85 -11.37
C PRO A 20 7.22 -0.52 -11.86
N ALA A 21 6.80 -0.64 -13.12
CA ALA A 21 6.32 -1.92 -13.67
C ALA A 21 7.35 -3.06 -13.55
N THR A 22 8.64 -2.72 -13.47
CA THR A 22 9.72 -3.66 -13.27
C THR A 22 9.62 -4.43 -11.97
N ILE A 23 8.94 -3.95 -10.92
CA ILE A 23 8.84 -4.73 -9.67
C ILE A 23 7.99 -5.99 -9.82
N PHE A 24 7.06 -6.02 -10.78
CA PHE A 24 6.20 -7.17 -11.05
C PHE A 24 6.95 -8.16 -11.94
N ARG A 25 7.36 -9.29 -11.36
CA ARG A 25 8.06 -10.38 -12.05
C ARG A 25 7.08 -11.50 -12.38
N ALA A 26 7.56 -12.53 -13.06
CA ALA A 26 6.73 -13.65 -13.50
C ALA A 26 6.09 -14.46 -12.34
N TYR A 27 6.69 -14.41 -11.14
CA TYR A 27 6.27 -15.26 -10.01
C TYR A 27 6.10 -14.51 -8.69
N ASP A 28 6.54 -13.25 -8.58
CA ASP A 28 6.39 -12.42 -7.39
C ASP A 28 6.65 -10.94 -7.67
N ILE A 29 6.53 -10.11 -6.62
CA ILE A 29 6.88 -8.70 -6.64
C ILE A 29 8.23 -8.53 -5.94
N ARG A 30 9.22 -7.95 -6.63
CA ARG A 30 10.57 -7.71 -6.09
C ARG A 30 11.11 -6.37 -6.55
N GLY A 31 11.63 -5.60 -5.60
CA GLY A 31 12.33 -4.35 -5.83
C GLY A 31 13.22 -3.98 -4.64
N ILE A 32 13.93 -2.87 -4.79
CA ILE A 32 14.77 -2.30 -3.73
C ILE A 32 13.89 -1.58 -2.71
N ALA A 33 13.99 -1.98 -1.43
CA ALA A 33 13.25 -1.36 -0.34
C ALA A 33 13.64 0.12 -0.17
N GLY A 34 12.64 0.98 0.02
CA GLY A 34 12.82 2.43 0.19
C GLY A 34 12.93 3.23 -1.11
N SER A 35 13.11 2.59 -2.27
CA SER A 35 13.11 3.26 -3.58
C SER A 35 12.07 2.71 -4.55
N GLU A 36 12.03 1.39 -4.75
CA GLU A 36 11.06 0.73 -5.63
C GLU A 36 9.91 0.09 -4.83
N LEU A 37 10.19 -0.31 -3.59
CA LEU A 37 9.22 -0.77 -2.60
C LEU A 37 9.20 0.21 -1.43
N THR A 38 8.47 1.31 -1.60
CA THR A 38 8.18 2.28 -0.54
C THR A 38 6.92 1.86 0.22
N SER A 39 6.69 2.43 1.40
CA SER A 39 5.48 2.16 2.18
C SER A 39 4.20 2.46 1.39
N ASP A 40 4.17 3.57 0.65
CA ASP A 40 2.99 3.98 -0.12
C ASP A 40 2.71 3.01 -1.27
N ILE A 41 3.75 2.56 -1.98
CA ILE A 41 3.61 1.55 -3.04
C ILE A 41 3.15 0.21 -2.47
N VAL A 42 3.72 -0.21 -1.35
CA VAL A 42 3.35 -1.48 -0.69
C VAL A 42 1.92 -1.44 -0.16
N GLU A 43 1.45 -0.31 0.34
CA GLU A 43 0.05 -0.14 0.75
C GLU A 43 -0.91 -0.28 -0.44
N LEU A 44 -0.58 0.29 -1.61
CA LEU A 44 -1.38 0.12 -2.83
C LEU A 44 -1.39 -1.32 -3.33
N ILE A 45 -0.25 -2.00 -3.28
CA ILE A 45 -0.15 -3.44 -3.60
C ILE A 45 -1.04 -4.25 -2.65
N ALA A 46 -0.99 -3.95 -1.35
CA ALA A 46 -1.79 -4.63 -0.35
C ALA A 46 -3.29 -4.43 -0.54
N LYS A 47 -3.72 -3.21 -0.90
CA LYS A 47 -5.11 -2.92 -1.29
C LYS A 47 -5.53 -3.76 -2.49
N ALA A 48 -4.70 -3.83 -3.53
CA ALA A 48 -4.98 -4.65 -4.71
C ALA A 48 -5.11 -6.14 -4.36
N ILE A 49 -4.20 -6.70 -3.55
CA ILE A 49 -4.26 -8.10 -3.11
C ILE A 49 -5.54 -8.36 -2.30
N ALA A 50 -5.90 -7.46 -1.39
CA ALA A 50 -7.10 -7.58 -0.58
C ALA A 50 -8.38 -7.50 -1.41
N SER A 51 -8.45 -6.60 -2.40
CA SER A 51 -9.58 -6.54 -3.34
C SER A 51 -9.78 -7.85 -4.09
N GLU A 52 -8.71 -8.42 -4.64
CA GLU A 52 -8.77 -9.72 -5.33
C GLU A 52 -9.19 -10.86 -4.38
N ALA A 53 -8.72 -10.84 -3.12
CA ALA A 53 -9.12 -11.82 -2.12
C ALA A 53 -10.63 -11.76 -1.81
N LEU A 54 -11.17 -10.54 -1.64
CA LEU A 54 -12.60 -10.33 -1.40
C LEU A 54 -13.45 -10.80 -2.57
N ASP A 55 -13.02 -10.55 -3.81
CA ASP A 55 -13.73 -10.96 -5.02
C ASP A 55 -13.89 -12.48 -5.12
N ILE A 56 -12.96 -13.25 -4.53
CA ILE A 56 -13.03 -14.72 -4.45
C ILE A 56 -13.57 -15.24 -3.10
N GLY A 57 -14.09 -14.35 -2.24
CA GLY A 57 -14.71 -14.71 -0.96
C GLY A 57 -13.73 -15.04 0.17
N ILE A 58 -12.48 -14.59 0.06
CA ILE A 58 -11.48 -14.68 1.14
C ILE A 58 -11.44 -13.33 1.88
N ASP A 59 -11.83 -13.35 3.16
CA ASP A 59 -11.91 -12.13 3.97
C ASP A 59 -10.73 -11.92 4.93
N THR A 60 -9.81 -12.89 5.02
CA THR A 60 -8.72 -12.89 6.00
C THR A 60 -7.40 -13.28 5.34
N LEU A 61 -6.39 -12.41 5.44
CA LEU A 61 -5.05 -12.65 4.92
C LEU A 61 -4.04 -12.89 6.04
N LEU A 62 -3.14 -13.85 5.83
CA LEU A 62 -2.00 -14.06 6.72
C LEU A 62 -0.81 -13.27 6.20
N ILE A 63 -0.18 -12.49 7.06
CA ILE A 63 1.00 -11.70 6.73
C ILE A 63 2.17 -12.24 7.54
N GLY A 64 3.30 -12.49 6.87
CA GLY A 64 4.56 -12.85 7.50
C GLY A 64 5.73 -12.27 6.73
N SER A 65 6.87 -12.14 7.38
CA SER A 65 8.05 -11.49 6.83
C SER A 65 9.35 -12.24 7.18
N ASP A 66 10.40 -12.00 6.39
CA ASP A 66 11.74 -12.51 6.69
C ASP A 66 12.52 -11.51 7.58
N ALA A 67 13.72 -11.89 8.02
CA ALA A 67 14.52 -11.11 8.97
C ALA A 67 15.27 -9.90 8.34
N ARG A 68 14.71 -9.20 7.35
CA ARG A 68 15.31 -7.98 6.77
C ARG A 68 15.01 -6.76 7.63
N LEU A 69 15.93 -5.79 7.59
CA LEU A 69 15.75 -4.48 8.24
C LEU A 69 14.53 -3.71 7.69
N SER A 70 14.18 -3.94 6.43
CA SER A 70 13.00 -3.33 5.80
C SER A 70 11.69 -4.01 6.18
N SER A 71 11.72 -5.26 6.66
CA SER A 71 10.51 -6.07 6.87
C SER A 71 9.51 -5.41 7.82
N PRO A 72 9.87 -4.86 8.99
CA PRO A 72 8.90 -4.24 9.89
C PRO A 72 8.12 -3.07 9.27
N VAL A 73 8.80 -2.24 8.46
CA VAL A 73 8.17 -1.09 7.79
C VAL A 73 7.25 -1.55 6.67
N LEU A 74 7.69 -2.50 5.84
CA LEU A 74 6.89 -2.97 4.71
C LEU A 74 5.71 -3.83 5.17
N ALA A 75 5.89 -4.68 6.19
CA ALA A 75 4.81 -5.45 6.80
C ALA A 75 3.73 -4.52 7.36
N LYS A 76 4.11 -3.45 8.07
CA LYS A 76 3.15 -2.45 8.57
C LYS A 76 2.36 -1.78 7.44
N ALA A 77 3.00 -1.44 6.33
CA ALA A 77 2.33 -0.88 5.16
C ALA A 77 1.37 -1.89 4.50
N LEU A 78 1.78 -3.15 4.41
CA LEU A 78 0.95 -4.25 3.92
C LEU A 78 -0.30 -4.44 4.78
N ILE A 79 -0.12 -4.58 6.10
CA ILE A 79 -1.21 -4.73 7.06
C ILE A 79 -2.20 -3.57 6.94
N LYS A 80 -1.69 -2.33 6.89
CA LYS A 80 -2.52 -1.13 6.73
C LYS A 80 -3.36 -1.21 5.45
N GLY A 81 -2.74 -1.51 4.30
CA GLY A 81 -3.45 -1.57 3.02
C GLY A 81 -4.53 -2.66 2.99
N VAL A 82 -4.25 -3.84 3.57
CA VAL A 82 -5.22 -4.93 3.66
C VAL A 82 -6.43 -4.54 4.52
N LEU A 83 -6.19 -3.95 5.70
CA LEU A 83 -7.26 -3.51 6.61
C LEU A 83 -8.12 -2.40 5.99
N GLU A 84 -7.51 -1.44 5.30
CA GLU A 84 -8.25 -0.34 4.63
C GLU A 84 -9.11 -0.82 3.46
N ALA A 85 -8.73 -1.92 2.80
CA ALA A 85 -9.53 -2.56 1.76
C ALA A 85 -10.70 -3.39 2.31
N GLY A 86 -10.77 -3.62 3.63
CA GLY A 86 -11.86 -4.35 4.29
C GLY A 86 -11.58 -5.83 4.58
N CYS A 87 -10.36 -6.31 4.34
CA CYS A 87 -9.93 -7.65 4.76
C CYS A 87 -9.39 -7.64 6.20
N ASN A 88 -9.56 -8.75 6.91
CA ASN A 88 -8.90 -9.03 8.17
C ASN A 88 -7.44 -9.46 7.95
N VAL A 89 -6.62 -9.29 8.98
CA VAL A 89 -5.22 -9.70 8.98
C VAL A 89 -4.92 -10.59 10.19
N ILE A 90 -4.18 -11.66 9.95
CA ILE A 90 -3.44 -12.40 10.97
C ILE A 90 -1.95 -12.18 10.73
N ASP A 91 -1.30 -11.46 11.64
CA ASP A 91 0.14 -11.20 11.59
C ASP A 91 0.91 -12.36 12.24
N LEU A 92 1.78 -12.99 11.48
CA LEU A 92 2.63 -14.12 11.88
C LEU A 92 4.05 -13.69 12.23
N GLY A 93 4.43 -12.44 11.97
CA GLY A 93 5.82 -11.95 12.04
C GLY A 93 6.52 -11.99 10.70
#